data_AF-A0A5D4T7X4-F1
#
_entry.id   AF-A0A5D4T7X4-F1
#
_cell.length_a   1.000
_cell.length_b   1.000
_cell.length_c   1.000
_cell.angle_alpha   90.00
_cell.angle_beta   90.00
_cell.angle_gamma   90.00
#
_symmetry.space_group_name_H-M   'P 1'
#
loop_
_entity.id
_entity.type
_entity.pdbx_description
1 polymer ?
#
loop_
_entity_poly.entity_id
_entity_poly.type
_entity_poly.pdbx_seq_one_letter_code
_entity_poly.pdbx_strand_id
1 'polypeptide(L)'
;MRDENKIFFPEKNIYLMDNHKWAFYIWELAREKSIIKSNATLFHVDAHLDDCPFVLQDNPEYIEIKGLPSLKRFTENHITYDTFIWPAFGRGTINNIIYVSDFDNEPFEDWTTNYVKGRTYEGLRVKTISRFKQIVEVGQV
;
A
#
# COMPACT_ATOMS: atom_id res chain seq x y z
N MET A 1 2.79 -23.18 4.03
CA MET A 1 1.93 -23.11 5.24
C MET A 1 0.69 -22.33 4.83
N ARG A 2 -0.50 -22.96 4.82
CA ARG A 2 -1.75 -22.25 4.52
C ARG A 2 -2.06 -21.39 5.75
N ASP A 3 -2.04 -20.08 5.57
CA ASP A 3 -2.68 -19.14 6.50
C ASP A 3 -4.12 -19.02 6.00
N GLU A 4 -5.11 -19.14 6.87
CA GLU A 4 -6.54 -19.17 6.47
C GLU A 4 -6.94 -17.92 5.67
N ASN A 5 -6.23 -16.81 5.86
CA ASN A 5 -6.53 -15.54 5.23
C ASN A 5 -5.73 -15.28 3.94
N LYS A 6 -4.71 -16.09 3.64
CA LYS A 6 -3.84 -15.86 2.47
C LYS A 6 -3.14 -17.10 1.91
N ILE A 7 -3.04 -17.15 0.60
CA ILE A 7 -2.34 -18.19 -0.16
C ILE A 7 -1.18 -17.55 -0.92
N PHE A 8 0.01 -18.14 -0.82
CA PHE A 8 1.21 -17.66 -1.51
C PHE A 8 1.65 -18.62 -2.62
N PHE A 9 1.86 -18.07 -3.82
CA PHE A 9 2.40 -18.76 -5.00
C PHE A 9 3.83 -18.27 -5.24
N PRO A 10 4.85 -18.97 -4.70
CA PRO A 10 6.23 -18.49 -4.65
C PRO A 10 6.85 -18.24 -6.03
N GLU A 11 6.56 -19.11 -7.01
CA GLU A 11 7.14 -19.01 -8.36
C GLU A 11 6.79 -17.71 -9.09
N LYS A 12 5.71 -17.05 -8.68
CA LYS A 12 5.22 -15.81 -9.31
C LYS A 12 5.23 -14.63 -8.35
N ASN A 13 5.64 -14.81 -7.10
CA ASN A 13 5.47 -13.85 -6.02
C ASN A 13 4.03 -13.33 -5.88
N ILE A 14 3.03 -14.20 -6.11
CA ILE A 14 1.61 -13.83 -6.04
C ILE A 14 1.02 -14.23 -4.69
N TYR A 15 0.30 -13.30 -4.08
CA TYR A 15 -0.54 -13.57 -2.91
C TYR A 15 -2.01 -13.43 -3.29
N LEU A 16 -2.81 -14.40 -2.87
CA LEU A 16 -4.27 -14.28 -2.79
C LEU A 16 -4.64 -14.08 -1.33
N MET A 17 -5.52 -13.13 -1.05
CA MET A 17 -5.95 -12.79 0.30
C MET A 17 -7.44 -12.45 0.30
N ASP A 18 -8.08 -12.66 1.43
CA ASP A 18 -9.51 -12.41 1.63
C ASP A 18 -9.84 -10.93 1.92
N ASN A 19 -8.86 -10.17 2.40
CA ASN A 19 -9.03 -8.78 2.82
C ASN A 19 -7.79 -7.93 2.48
N HIS A 20 -8.01 -6.69 2.04
CA HIS A 20 -6.94 -5.77 1.64
C HIS A 20 -5.95 -5.44 2.76
N LYS A 21 -6.36 -5.50 4.04
CA LYS A 21 -5.47 -5.22 5.17
C LYS A 21 -4.19 -6.04 5.13
N TRP A 22 -4.25 -7.26 4.60
CA TRP A 22 -3.11 -8.16 4.51
C TRP A 22 -2.03 -7.69 3.53
N ALA A 23 -2.35 -6.80 2.60
CA ALA A 23 -1.40 -6.23 1.66
C ALA A 23 -0.27 -5.51 2.40
N PHE A 24 -0.58 -4.74 3.46
CA PHE A 24 0.42 -4.08 4.30
C PHE A 24 1.47 -5.08 4.82
N TYR A 25 1.02 -6.14 5.48
CA TYR A 25 1.92 -7.17 6.02
C TYR A 25 2.73 -7.87 4.92
N ILE A 26 2.08 -8.19 3.80
CA ILE A 26 2.72 -8.88 2.67
C ILE A 26 3.81 -8.02 2.04
N TRP A 27 3.61 -6.71 1.90
CA TRP A 27 4.63 -5.82 1.38
C TRP A 27 5.82 -5.68 2.34
N GLU A 28 5.58 -5.58 3.65
CA GLU A 28 6.65 -5.59 4.66
C GLU A 28 7.46 -6.90 4.60
N LEU A 29 6.78 -8.04 4.48
CA LEU A 29 7.39 -9.36 4.30
C LEU A 29 8.22 -9.43 3.01
N ALA A 30 7.68 -8.92 1.90
CA ALA A 30 8.36 -8.90 0.61
C ALA A 30 9.62 -8.02 0.66
N ARG A 31 9.55 -6.87 1.34
CA ARG A 31 10.69 -5.99 1.57
C ARG A 31 11.77 -6.66 2.41
N GLU A 32 11.40 -7.29 3.53
CA GLU A 32 12.36 -8.01 4.40
C GLU A 32 13.06 -9.15 3.66
N LYS A 33 12.34 -9.81 2.75
CA LYS A 33 12.87 -10.87 1.87
C LYS A 33 13.58 -10.36 0.62
N SER A 34 13.74 -9.04 0.45
CA SER A 34 14.33 -8.41 -0.73
C SER A 34 13.64 -8.77 -2.06
N ILE A 35 12.36 -9.17 -2.03
CA ILE A 35 11.53 -9.38 -3.21
C ILE A 35 11.17 -8.03 -3.85
N ILE A 36 10.92 -7.03 -3.00
CA ILE A 36 10.80 -5.63 -3.39
C ILE A 36 11.87 -4.80 -2.67
N LYS A 37 12.28 -3.68 -3.27
CA LYS A 37 13.17 -2.71 -2.62
C LYS A 37 12.35 -1.76 -1.74
N SER A 38 13.02 -1.11 -0.79
CA SER A 38 12.44 0.04 -0.10
C SER A 38 12.03 1.12 -1.10
N ASN A 39 11.01 1.89 -0.75
CA ASN A 39 10.41 2.94 -1.60
C ASN A 39 9.91 2.40 -2.95
N ALA A 40 9.31 1.21 -2.94
CA ALA A 40 8.70 0.64 -4.15
C ALA A 40 7.54 1.51 -4.66
N THR A 41 7.27 1.41 -5.96
CA THR A 41 6.05 1.96 -6.56
C THR A 41 4.91 0.97 -6.38
N LEU A 42 3.78 1.43 -5.85
CA LEU A 42 2.54 0.68 -5.78
C LEU A 42 1.69 0.98 -7.02
N PHE A 43 1.20 -0.07 -7.68
CA PHE A 43 0.11 0.03 -8.64
C PHE A 43 -1.16 -0.49 -7.96
N HIS A 44 -2.08 0.41 -7.62
CA HIS A 44 -3.36 0.08 -7.00
C HIS A 44 -4.47 0.16 -8.03
N VAL A 45 -5.12 -0.97 -8.31
CA VAL A 45 -6.22 -1.08 -9.26
C VAL A 45 -7.46 -1.50 -8.50
N ASP A 46 -8.30 -0.53 -8.17
CA ASP A 46 -9.50 -0.73 -7.37
C ASP A 46 -10.54 0.35 -7.66
N ALA A 47 -11.81 0.07 -7.37
CA ALA A 47 -12.88 1.06 -7.42
C ALA A 47 -12.73 2.13 -6.32
N HIS A 48 -12.02 1.84 -5.23
CA HIS A 48 -11.73 2.76 -4.13
C HIS A 48 -10.24 3.12 -4.08
N LEU A 49 -9.93 4.23 -3.40
CA LEU A 49 -8.53 4.66 -3.23
C LEU A 49 -7.81 3.91 -2.10
N ASP A 50 -8.55 3.40 -1.11
CA ASP A 50 -7.99 2.73 0.08
C ASP A 50 -6.88 3.55 0.79
N ASP A 51 -7.06 4.87 0.81
CA ASP A 51 -6.09 5.87 1.23
C ASP A 51 -6.53 6.59 2.52
N CYS A 52 -7.12 5.85 3.46
CA CYS A 52 -7.52 6.39 4.75
C CYS A 52 -6.33 6.44 5.74
N PRO A 53 -5.89 7.61 6.22
CA PRO A 53 -4.65 7.72 7.01
C PRO A 53 -4.84 7.56 8.52
N PHE A 54 -6.07 7.45 9.02
CA PHE A 54 -6.37 7.56 10.46
C PHE A 54 -5.64 6.52 11.33
N VAL A 55 -5.32 5.35 10.77
CA VAL A 55 -4.53 4.32 11.46
C VAL A 55 -3.16 4.82 11.96
N LEU A 56 -2.58 5.83 11.30
CA LEU A 56 -1.31 6.44 11.70
C LEU A 56 -1.43 7.32 12.94
N GLN A 57 -2.57 7.99 13.11
CA GLN A 57 -2.83 8.85 14.26
C GLN A 57 -3.23 8.03 15.48
N ASP A 58 -4.05 7.01 15.28
CA ASP A 58 -4.52 6.13 16.34
C ASP A 58 -3.41 5.21 16.86
N ASN A 59 -2.40 4.91 16.03
CA ASN A 59 -1.35 3.96 16.35
C ASN A 59 0.04 4.47 15.90
N PRO A 60 0.55 5.58 16.47
CA PRO A 60 1.79 6.22 16.03
C PRO A 60 3.03 5.33 16.18
N GLU A 61 2.97 4.30 17.02
CA GLU A 61 4.02 3.30 17.22
C GLU A 61 4.25 2.40 15.99
N TYR A 62 3.38 2.45 14.97
CA TYR A 62 3.49 1.61 13.77
C TYR A 62 4.88 1.68 13.12
N ILE A 63 5.57 2.81 13.21
CA ILE A 63 6.91 3.01 12.65
C ILE A 63 8.01 2.27 13.43
N GLU A 64 7.81 2.10 14.75
CA GLU A 64 8.77 1.47 15.65
C GLU A 64 8.59 -0.06 15.74
N ILE A 65 7.54 -0.61 15.14
CA ILE A 65 7.30 -2.06 15.15
C ILE A 65 8.43 -2.78 14.39
N LYS A 66 9.15 -3.63 15.12
CA LYS A 66 10.23 -4.47 14.61
C LYS A 66 9.78 -5.92 14.48
N GLY A 67 10.18 -6.54 13.38
CA GLY A 67 9.97 -7.96 13.11
C GLY A 67 8.57 -8.31 12.60
N LEU A 68 8.53 -9.28 11.69
CA LEU A 68 7.29 -9.73 11.04
C LEU A 68 6.20 -10.23 12.00
N PRO A 69 6.49 -10.94 13.12
CA PRO A 69 5.41 -11.41 14.01
C PRO A 69 4.64 -10.26 14.65
N SER A 70 5.31 -9.18 15.04
CA SER A 70 4.67 -8.00 15.62
C SER A 70 3.92 -7.20 14.57
N LEU A 71 4.46 -7.06 13.35
CA LEU A 71 3.76 -6.44 12.23
C LEU A 71 2.50 -7.22 11.83
N LYS A 72 2.53 -8.56 11.87
CA LYS A 72 1.35 -9.38 11.61
C LYS A 72 0.24 -9.08 12.62
N ARG A 73 0.55 -9.08 13.92
CA ARG A 73 -0.42 -8.74 14.98
C ARG A 73 -0.97 -7.32 14.82
N PHE A 74 -0.11 -6.37 14.46
CA PHE A 74 -0.54 -5.01 14.18
C PHE A 74 -1.54 -4.95 13.02
N THR A 75 -1.23 -5.67 11.94
CA THR A 75 -2.11 -5.81 10.78
C THR A 75 -3.44 -6.45 11.13
N GLU A 76 -3.43 -7.46 12.00
CA GLU A 76 -4.64 -8.15 12.44
C GLU A 76 -5.58 -7.23 13.22
N ASN A 77 -5.02 -6.42 14.12
CA ASN A 77 -5.77 -5.69 15.14
C ASN A 77 -6.08 -4.23 14.82
N HIS A 78 -5.27 -3.57 13.97
CA HIS A 78 -5.36 -2.11 13.77
C HIS A 78 -5.57 -1.71 12.30
N ILE A 79 -5.07 -2.50 11.35
CA ILE A 79 -5.24 -2.20 9.92
C ILE A 79 -6.61 -2.66 9.45
N THR A 80 -7.32 -1.75 8.81
CA THR A 80 -8.62 -1.99 8.18
C THR A 80 -8.48 -2.16 6.66
N TYR A 81 -9.59 -2.45 6.00
CA TYR A 81 -9.64 -2.68 4.56
C TYR A 81 -9.26 -1.46 3.72
N ASP A 82 -9.27 -0.25 4.28
CA ASP A 82 -9.06 1.04 3.60
C ASP A 82 -7.89 1.86 4.17
N THR A 83 -7.13 1.34 5.14
CA THR A 83 -6.04 2.08 5.81
C THR A 83 -4.65 1.54 5.54
N PHE A 84 -4.52 0.43 4.80
CA PHE A 84 -3.30 -0.38 4.70
C PHE A 84 -2.17 0.23 3.86
N ILE A 85 -2.46 1.18 2.97
CA ILE A 85 -1.46 1.84 2.12
C ILE A 85 -0.60 2.81 2.95
N TRP A 86 -1.24 3.62 3.80
CA TRP A 86 -0.58 4.62 4.63
C TRP A 86 0.54 4.12 5.54
N PRO A 87 0.40 3.00 6.29
CA PRO A 87 1.47 2.49 7.13
C PRO A 87 2.63 1.93 6.29
N ALA A 88 2.38 1.33 5.12
CA ALA A 88 3.45 0.92 4.20
C ALA A 88 4.19 2.13 3.63
N PHE A 89 3.45 3.19 3.28
CA PHE A 89 4.01 4.47 2.89
C PHE A 89 4.87 5.04 4.02
N GLY A 90 4.33 5.21 5.22
CA GLY A 90 5.02 5.78 6.37
C GLY A 90 6.32 5.05 6.71
N ARG A 91 6.31 3.71 6.63
CA ARG A 91 7.49 2.85 6.87
C ARG A 91 8.51 2.81 5.72
N GLY A 92 8.22 3.44 4.58
CA GLY A 92 9.13 3.48 3.43
C GLY A 92 9.20 2.17 2.66
N THR A 93 8.17 1.35 2.78
CA THR A 93 7.99 0.19 1.91
C THR A 93 7.49 0.63 0.56
N ILE A 94 6.55 1.57 0.57
CA ILE A 94 5.99 2.22 -0.62
C ILE A 94 6.37 3.71 -0.57
N ASN A 95 6.55 4.33 -1.73
CA ASN A 95 6.76 5.78 -1.82
C ASN A 95 5.97 6.45 -2.94
N ASN A 96 5.90 5.83 -4.11
CA ASN A 96 5.11 6.34 -5.24
C ASN A 96 3.88 5.46 -5.44
N ILE A 97 2.73 6.05 -5.72
CA ILE A 97 1.47 5.31 -5.85
C ILE A 97 0.79 5.67 -7.17
N ILE A 98 0.40 4.64 -7.92
CA ILE A 98 -0.32 4.78 -9.17
C ILE A 98 -1.68 4.17 -8.99
N TYR A 99 -2.69 5.03 -8.92
CA TYR A 99 -4.09 4.66 -8.81
C TYR A 99 -4.72 4.49 -10.19
N VAL A 100 -5.29 3.31 -10.44
CA VAL A 100 -6.20 3.08 -11.56
C VAL A 100 -7.60 2.91 -10.99
N SER A 101 -8.31 4.03 -10.86
CA SER A 101 -9.58 4.10 -10.14
C SER A 101 -10.47 5.22 -10.67
N ASP A 102 -11.76 4.95 -10.86
CA ASP A 102 -12.77 5.93 -11.26
C ASP A 102 -13.43 6.66 -10.07
N PHE A 103 -13.00 6.38 -8.83
CA PHE A 103 -13.51 6.99 -7.59
C PHE A 103 -13.60 8.52 -7.64
N ASP A 104 -14.62 9.14 -7.06
CA ASP A 104 -14.83 10.58 -7.33
C ASP A 104 -13.74 11.50 -6.74
N ASN A 105 -13.11 11.10 -5.65
CA ASN A 105 -12.12 11.93 -4.94
C ASN A 105 -10.72 11.89 -5.58
N GLU A 106 -9.94 12.95 -5.37
CA GLU A 106 -8.52 12.98 -5.73
C GLU A 106 -7.64 12.55 -4.54
N PRO A 107 -6.72 11.58 -4.71
CA PRO A 107 -5.91 11.03 -3.61
C PRO A 107 -4.72 11.91 -3.22
N PHE A 108 -4.34 12.89 -4.05
CA PHE A 108 -3.13 13.69 -3.88
C PHE A 108 -3.49 15.16 -3.64
N GLU A 109 -4.04 15.42 -2.46
CA GLU A 109 -4.44 16.75 -2.00
C GLU A 109 -3.50 17.28 -0.90
N ASP A 110 -3.55 18.59 -0.64
CA ASP A 110 -2.70 19.26 0.36
C ASP A 110 -2.78 18.66 1.77
N TRP A 111 -3.91 18.06 2.15
CA TRP A 111 -4.04 17.45 3.47
C TRP A 111 -3.10 16.25 3.66
N THR A 112 -2.74 15.55 2.58
CA THR A 112 -1.97 14.31 2.59
C THR A 112 -0.53 14.50 3.06
N THR A 113 0.03 15.71 2.97
CA THR A 113 1.40 16.03 3.42
C THR A 113 1.56 16.01 4.94
N ASN A 114 0.46 15.94 5.70
CA ASN A 114 0.47 16.17 7.15
C ASN A 114 0.57 14.89 7.98
N TYR A 115 0.51 13.71 7.36
CA TYR A 115 0.38 12.45 8.09
C TYR A 115 1.70 11.73 8.37
N VAL A 116 2.73 11.98 7.54
CA VAL A 116 4.05 11.39 7.74
C VAL A 116 5.10 12.49 7.65
N LYS A 117 5.74 12.79 8.78
CA LYS A 117 6.73 13.87 8.87
C LYS A 117 7.87 13.67 7.86
N GLY A 118 8.10 14.69 7.03
CA GLY A 118 9.19 14.71 6.06
C GLY A 118 8.94 13.87 4.81
N ARG A 119 7.70 13.44 4.57
CA ARG A 119 7.32 12.68 3.38
C ARG A 119 6.04 13.22 2.77
N THR A 120 5.99 13.26 1.44
CA THR A 120 4.83 13.69 0.67
C THR A 120 4.16 12.47 0.06
N TYR A 121 2.86 12.34 0.27
CA TYR A 121 2.06 11.29 -0.34
C TYR A 121 1.65 11.74 -1.74
N GLU A 122 2.38 11.25 -2.75
CA GLU A 122 2.24 11.70 -4.13
C GLU A 122 2.23 10.52 -5.11
N GLY A 123 1.78 10.81 -6.33
CA GLY A 123 1.78 9.83 -7.39
C GLY A 123 0.92 10.25 -8.58
N LEU A 124 0.37 9.25 -9.26
CA LEU A 124 -0.46 9.43 -10.45
C LEU A 124 -1.81 8.74 -10.27
N ARG A 125 -2.89 9.44 -10.60
CA ARG A 125 -4.21 8.83 -10.71
C ARG A 125 -4.67 8.84 -12.17
N VAL A 126 -5.21 7.70 -12.61
CA VAL A 126 -5.83 7.53 -13.92
C VAL A 126 -7.17 6.80 -13.77
N LYS A 127 -8.20 7.26 -14.47
CA LYS A 127 -9.56 6.72 -14.30
C LYS A 127 -9.78 5.34 -14.91
N THR A 128 -8.91 4.89 -15.83
CA THR A 128 -9.09 3.61 -16.53
C THR A 128 -7.76 2.94 -16.85
N ILE A 129 -7.79 1.61 -16.96
CA ILE A 129 -6.64 0.81 -17.43
C ILE A 129 -6.24 1.21 -18.86
N SER A 130 -7.20 1.54 -19.73
CA SER A 130 -6.91 2.00 -21.09
C SER A 130 -6.13 3.30 -21.10
N ARG A 131 -6.49 4.26 -20.24
CA ARG A 131 -5.74 5.50 -20.10
C ARG A 131 -4.36 5.26 -19.52
N PHE A 132 -4.25 4.37 -18.53
CA PHE A 132 -2.96 3.99 -17.97
C PHE A 132 -2.01 3.44 -19.05
N LYS A 133 -2.48 2.51 -19.89
CA LYS A 133 -1.69 1.95 -21.00
C LYS A 133 -1.14 3.02 -21.93
N GLN A 134 -1.97 3.99 -22.31
CA GLN A 134 -1.54 5.08 -23.18
C GLN A 134 -0.39 5.89 -22.55
N ILE A 135 -0.49 6.22 -21.26
CA ILE A 135 0.52 7.02 -20.54
C ILE A 135 1.85 6.25 -20.45
N VAL A 136 1.80 4.94 -20.21
CA VAL A 136 2.99 4.08 -20.22
C VAL A 136 3.61 4.01 -21.61
N GLU A 137 2.82 3.83 -22.67
CA GLU A 137 3.30 3.74 -24.05
C GLU A 137 4.00 5.03 -24.53
N VAL A 138 3.61 6.19 -24.00
CA VAL A 138 4.25 7.49 -24.33
C VAL A 138 5.38 7.87 -23.37
N GLY A 139 5.76 7.01 -22.41
CA GLY A 139 6.87 7.25 -21.49
C GLY A 139 6.61 8.34 -20.44
N GLN A 140 5.36 8.48 -19.99
CA GLN A 140 4.94 9.47 -18.99
C GLN A 140 4.83 8.91 -17.56
N VAL A 141 5.28 7.67 -17.33
CA VAL A 141 5.39 7.01 -16.01
C VAL A 141 6.77 6.38 -15.87
#